data_AF-A0A1X0WHD0-F1
#
_entry.id   AF-A0A1X0WHD0-F1
#
_cell.length_a   1.000
_cell.length_b   1.000
_cell.length_c   1.000
_cell.angle_alpha   90.00
_cell.angle_beta   90.00
_cell.angle_gamma   90.00
#
_symmetry.space_group_name_H-M   'P 1'
#
loop_
_entity.id
_entity.type
_entity.pdbx_description
1 polymer ?
#
loop_
_entity_poly.entity_id
_entity_poly.type
_entity_poly.pdbx_seq_one_letter_code
_entity_poly.pdbx_strand_id
1 'polypeptide(L)' 'MYGKLRNSKTAIFDEKVKPVFEELIEYGFGYSALANALNTKGIPTRWGQHWTIDSVRQTLKRLDLKTL' A
#
# COMPACT_ATOMS: atom_id res chain seq x y z
N MET A 1 -4.58 7.11 24.81
CA MET A 1 -3.15 7.34 24.50
C MET A 1 -2.66 6.55 23.27
N TYR A 2 -3.02 5.26 23.13
CA TYR A 2 -2.54 4.38 22.04
C TYR A 2 -3.01 4.72 20.59
N GLY A 3 -4.18 5.34 20.42
CA GLY A 3 -4.71 5.66 19.09
C GLY A 3 -3.86 6.67 18.31
N LYS A 4 -3.30 7.68 18.98
CA LYS A 4 -2.46 8.71 18.34
C LYS A 4 -1.17 8.11 17.76
N LEU A 5 -0.53 7.18 18.50
CA LEU A 5 0.68 6.48 18.06
C LEU A 5 0.42 5.49 16.90
N ARG A 6 -0.77 4.87 16.86
CA ARG A 6 -1.16 4.01 15.74
C ARG A 6 -1.36 4.82 14.45
N ASN A 7 -1.95 6.00 14.56
CA ASN A 7 -2.19 6.87 13.43
C ASN A 7 -0.88 7.43 12.85
N SER A 8 0.07 7.84 13.71
CA SER A 8 1.37 8.35 13.24
C SER A 8 2.20 7.31 12.49
N LYS A 9 2.28 6.06 12.99
CA LYS A 9 2.97 4.96 12.29
C LYS A 9 2.32 4.62 10.95
N THR A 10 1.00 4.76 10.87
CA THR A 10 0.26 4.49 9.63
C THR A 10 0.53 5.56 8.59
N ALA A 11 0.52 6.84 8.99
CA ALA A 11 0.87 7.95 8.12
C ALA A 11 2.29 7.83 7.56
N ILE A 12 3.29 7.51 8.40
CA ILE A 12 4.68 7.33 7.95
C ILE A 12 4.80 6.16 6.95
N PHE A 13 4.09 5.06 7.19
CA PHE A 13 4.08 3.93 6.25
C PHE A 13 3.43 4.32 4.92
N ASP A 14 2.30 5.01 4.99
CA ASP A 14 1.54 5.48 3.84
C ASP A 14 2.36 6.44 2.97
N GLU A 15 3.04 7.41 3.57
CA GLU A 15 3.93 8.34 2.88
C GLU A 15 5.06 7.62 2.13
N LYS A 16 5.62 6.56 2.73
CA LYS A 16 6.70 5.79 2.09
C LYS A 16 6.22 4.91 0.95
N VAL A 17 5.04 4.31 1.08
CA VAL A 17 4.54 3.34 0.09
C VAL A 17 3.80 4.02 -1.06
N LYS A 18 3.20 5.20 -0.82
CA LYS A 18 2.46 5.98 -1.82
C LYS A 18 3.19 6.16 -3.16
N PRO A 19 4.47 6.61 -3.23
CA PRO A 19 5.14 6.78 -4.52
C PRO A 19 5.29 5.48 -5.30
N VAL A 20 5.43 4.33 -4.62
CA VAL A 20 5.50 3.01 -5.28
C VAL A 20 4.15 2.61 -5.85
N PHE A 21 3.07 2.90 -5.13
CA PHE A 21 1.72 2.67 -5.66
C PHE A 21 1.44 3.55 -6.88
N GLU A 22 1.78 4.84 -6.82
CA GLU A 22 1.59 5.77 -7.92
C GLU A 22 2.37 5.33 -9.17
N GLU A 23 3.65 4.98 -9.02
CA GLU A 23 4.48 4.43 -10.10
C GLU A 23 3.80 3.21 -10.76
N LEU A 24 3.39 2.22 -9.96
CA LEU A 24 2.80 0.99 -10.50
C LEU A 24 1.43 1.23 -11.15
N ILE A 25 0.62 2.13 -10.60
CA ILE A 25 -0.67 2.52 -11.19
C ILE A 25 -0.46 3.22 -12.53
N GLU A 26 0.55 4.07 -12.66
CA GLU A 26 0.91 4.74 -13.91
C GLU A 26 1.30 3.74 -15.01
N TYR A 27 1.97 2.64 -14.63
CA TYR A 27 2.22 1.51 -15.53
C TYR A 27 0.99 0.63 -15.83
N GLY A 28 -0.18 0.96 -15.29
CA GLY A 28 -1.44 0.26 -15.54
C GLY A 28 -1.66 -0.99 -14.68
N PHE A 29 -1.01 -1.10 -13.52
CA PHE A 29 -1.14 -2.29 -12.67
C PHE A 29 -2.47 -2.27 -11.91
N GLY A 30 -3.39 -3.18 -12.26
CA GLY A 30 -4.59 -3.47 -11.47
C GLY A 30 -4.28 -4.15 -10.12
N TYR A 31 -5.30 -4.41 -9.30
CA TYR A 31 -5.14 -4.85 -7.91
C TYR A 31 -4.24 -6.09 -7.70
N SER A 32 -4.41 -7.14 -8.52
CA SER A 32 -3.60 -8.36 -8.38
C SER A 32 -2.16 -8.14 -8.80
N ALA A 33 -1.94 -7.37 -9.87
CA ALA A 33 -0.61 -7.03 -10.35
C ALA A 33 0.14 -6.17 -9.33
N LEU A 34 -0.54 -5.21 -8.67
CA LEU A 34 0.04 -4.42 -7.58
C LEU A 34 0.51 -5.30 -6.43
N ALA A 35 -0.32 -6.23 -5.95
CA ALA A 35 0.06 -7.12 -4.86
C ALA A 35 1.31 -7.94 -5.20
N ASN A 36 1.34 -8.51 -6.41
CA ASN A 36 2.50 -9.28 -6.89
C ASN A 36 3.75 -8.41 -7.04
N ALA A 37 3.61 -7.22 -7.61
CA ALA A 37 4.73 -6.29 -7.81
C ALA A 37 5.34 -5.85 -6.47
N LEU A 38 4.51 -5.50 -5.48
CA LEU A 38 4.98 -5.11 -4.15
C LEU A 38 5.69 -6.25 -3.42
N ASN A 39 5.14 -7.46 -3.50
CA ASN A 39 5.78 -8.65 -2.93
C ASN A 39 7.12 -8.96 -3.63
N THR A 40 7.17 -8.84 -4.96
CA THR A 40 8.39 -9.07 -5.74
C THR A 40 9.46 -8.02 -5.45
N LYS A 41 9.07 -6.76 -5.23
CA LYS A 41 9.95 -5.68 -4.77
C LYS A 41 10.39 -5.84 -3.29
N GLY A 42 9.91 -6.86 -2.58
CA GLY A 42 10.27 -7.14 -1.19
C GLY A 42 9.69 -6.11 -0.20
N ILE A 43 8.64 -5.39 -0.58
CA ILE A 43 8.01 -4.36 0.26
C ILE A 43 6.94 -5.03 1.11
N PRO A 44 7.11 -5.13 2.44
CA PRO A 44 6.06 -5.70 3.30
C PRO A 44 4.92 -4.69 3.52
N THR A 45 3.76 -5.21 3.86
CA THR A 45 2.66 -4.39 4.40
C THR A 45 3.04 -3.76 5.75
N ARG A 46 2.21 -2.85 6.24
CA ARG A 46 2.37 -2.20 7.57
C ARG A 46 2.60 -3.18 8.72
N TRP A 47 2.09 -4.41 8.61
CA TRP A 47 2.21 -5.46 9.63
C TRP A 47 3.32 -6.49 9.34
N GLY A 48 4.18 -6.24 8.34
CA GLY A 48 5.21 -7.21 7.95
C GLY A 48 4.68 -8.39 7.14
N GLN A 49 3.42 -8.37 6.71
CA GLN A 49 2.79 -9.45 5.93
C GLN A 49 2.95 -9.21 4.43
N HIS A 50 2.77 -10.27 3.64
CA HIS A 50 2.65 -10.17 2.19
C HIS A 50 1.42 -9.37 1.76
N TRP A 51 1.52 -8.73 0.60
CA TRP A 51 0.41 -8.04 -0.03
C TRP A 51 -0.59 -9.03 -0.63
N THR A 52 -1.85 -8.83 -0.29
CA THR A 52 -3.03 -9.43 -0.92
C THR A 52 -3.86 -8.37 -1.63
N ILE A 53 -4.76 -8.79 -2.52
CA ILE A 53 -5.70 -7.90 -3.21
C ILE A 53 -6.49 -7.01 -2.22
N ASP A 54 -6.96 -7.59 -1.12
CA ASP A 54 -7.71 -6.85 -0.10
C ASP A 54 -6.85 -5.82 0.63
N SER A 55 -5.60 -6.18 0.97
CA SER A 55 -4.66 -5.25 1.60
C SER A 55 -4.29 -4.09 0.67
N VAL A 56 -4.20 -4.35 -0.63
CA VAL A 56 -4.00 -3.33 -1.67
C VAL A 56 -5.22 -2.42 -1.73
N ARG A 57 -6.45 -2.95 -1.84
CA ARG A 57 -7.69 -2.16 -1.83
C ARG A 57 -7.81 -1.27 -0.61
N GLN A 58 -7.54 -1.82 0.58
CA GLN A 58 -7.60 -1.06 1.82
C GLN A 58 -6.57 0.08 1.86
N THR A 59 -5.37 -0.17 1.34
CA THR A 59 -4.29 0.83 1.30
C THR A 59 -4.60 1.91 0.27
N LEU A 60 -5.05 1.54 -0.93
CA LEU A 60 -5.48 2.49 -1.96
C LEU A 60 -6.60 3.41 -1.45
N LYS A 61 -7.61 2.84 -0.77
CA LYS A 61 -8.69 3.62 -0.14
C LYS A 61 -8.15 4.60 0.91
N ARG A 62 -7.13 4.22 1.68
CA ARG A 62 -6.52 5.08 2.70
C ARG A 62 -5.67 6.20 2.09
N LEU A 63 -5.03 5.92 0.95
CA LEU A 63 -4.22 6.87 0.20
C LEU A 63 -5.04 7.76 -0.76
N ASP A 64 -6.34 7.52 -0.87
CA ASP A 64 -7.24 8.13 -1.85
C ASP A 64 -6.76 7.95 -3.31
N LEU A 65 -6.24 6.77 -3.61
CA LEU A 65 -5.76 6.38 -4.95
C LEU A 65 -6.72 5.38 -5.61
N LYS A 66 -6.76 5.41 -6.94
CA LYS A 66 -7.54 4.47 -7.76
C LYS A 66 -6.61 3.77 -8.74
N THR A 67 -6.91 2.51 -9.00
CA THR A 67 -6.27 1.74 -10.08
C THR A 67 -7.34 1.22 -11.05
N LEU A 68 -6.87 0.64 -12.17
CA LEU A 68 -7.66 -0.01 -13.22
C LEU A 68 -8.48 -1.20 -12.70
#